data_AF-A0AAP5KRX3-F1
#
_entry.id   AF-A0AAP5KRX3-F1
#
_cell.length_a   1.000
_cell.length_b   1.000
_cell.length_c   1.000
_cell.angle_alpha   90.00
_cell.angle_beta   90.00
_cell.angle_gamma   90.00
#
_symmetry.space_group_name_H-M   'P 1'
#
loop_
_entity.id
_entity.type
_entity.pdbx_description
1 polymer ?
#
loop_
_entity_poly.entity_id
_entity_poly.type
_entity_poly.pdbx_seq_one_letter_code
_entity_poly.pdbx_strand_id
1 'polypeptide(L)' 'MEVNESVILEAQKELAAVKNELQRLEQLKFSSELKDQRIESLRQEIQQVEGFLKL' A
#
# COMPACT_ATOMS: atom_id res chain seq x y z
N MET A 1 9.07 -20.26 9.11
CA MET A 1 7.65 -20.54 8.80
C MET A 1 7.49 -20.36 7.31
N GLU A 2 7.08 -21.40 6.59
CA GLU A 2 6.77 -21.25 5.16
C GLU A 2 5.46 -20.47 5.04
N VAL A 3 5.49 -19.35 4.32
CA VAL A 3 4.28 -18.59 4.00
C VAL A 3 3.57 -19.35 2.88
N ASN A 4 2.29 -19.66 3.06
CA ASN A 4 1.54 -20.37 2.04
C ASN A 4 1.25 -19.45 0.83
N GLU A 5 1.06 -20.05 -0.33
CA GLU A 5 0.79 -19.33 -1.59
C GLU A 5 -0.47 -18.47 -1.51
N SER A 6 -1.47 -18.88 -0.73
CA SER A 6 -2.69 -18.09 -0.54
C SER A 6 -2.46 -16.79 0.24
N VAL A 7 -1.57 -16.77 1.24
CA VAL A 7 -1.18 -15.53 1.94
C VAL A 7 -0.40 -14.61 1.01
N ILE A 8 0.47 -15.15 0.16
CA ILE A 8 1.20 -14.36 -0.85
C ILE A 8 0.20 -13.72 -1.82
N LEU A 9 -0.76 -14.48 -2.32
CA LEU A 9 -1.78 -13.98 -3.25
C LEU A 9 -2.64 -12.89 -2.59
N GLU A 10 -3.02 -13.06 -1.33
CA GLU A 10 -3.82 -12.05 -0.63
C GLU A 10 -3.01 -10.77 -0.37
N ALA A 11 -1.76 -10.90 0.06
CA ALA A 11 -0.86 -9.76 0.22
C ALA A 11 -0.64 -8.99 -1.10
N GLN A 12 -0.59 -9.68 -2.24
CA GLN A 12 -0.51 -9.03 -3.56
C GLN A 12 -1.78 -8.26 -3.91
N LYS A 13 -2.97 -8.78 -3.59
CA LYS A 13 -4.24 -8.06 -3.81
C LYS A 13 -4.34 -6.82 -2.92
N GLU A 14 -3.99 -6.96 -1.66
CA GLU A 14 -3.95 -5.84 -0.72
C GLU A 14 -2.97 -4.78 -1.20
N LEU A 15 -1.75 -5.18 -1.61
CA LEU A 15 -0.75 -4.26 -2.18
C LEU A 15 -1.30 -3.48 -3.39
N ALA A 16 -2.02 -4.15 -4.30
CA ALA A 16 -2.63 -3.50 -5.44
C ALA A 16 -3.71 -2.49 -5.03
N ALA A 17 -4.55 -2.83 -4.04
CA ALA A 17 -5.57 -1.93 -3.51
C ALA A 17 -4.95 -0.69 -2.85
N VAL A 18 -3.90 -0.88 -2.03
CA VAL A 18 -3.18 0.19 -1.33
C VAL A 18 -2.50 1.13 -2.34
N LYS A 19 -1.85 0.58 -3.38
CA LYS A 19 -1.23 1.38 -4.47
C LYS A 19 -2.27 2.19 -5.25
N ASN A 20 -3.42 1.58 -5.56
CA ASN A 20 -4.51 2.31 -6.21
C ASN A 20 -5.00 3.46 -5.35
N GLU A 21 -5.14 3.26 -4.03
CA GLU A 21 -5.56 4.33 -3.12
C GLU A 21 -4.54 5.48 -3.08
N LEU A 22 -3.25 5.14 -2.96
CA LEU A 22 -2.19 6.13 -2.99
C LEU A 22 -2.25 6.97 -4.27
N GLN A 23 -2.38 6.31 -5.43
CA GLN A 23 -2.51 6.99 -6.71
C GLN A 23 -3.73 7.93 -6.76
N ARG A 24 -4.89 7.49 -6.23
CA ARG A 24 -6.08 8.35 -6.15
C ARG A 24 -5.81 9.60 -5.32
N LEU A 25 -5.20 9.46 -4.15
CA LEU A 25 -4.89 10.58 -3.27
C LEU A 25 -3.86 11.55 -3.87
N GLU A 26 -2.84 11.03 -4.55
CA GLU A 26 -1.82 11.85 -5.23
C GLU A 26 -2.41 12.67 -6.41
N GLN A 27 -3.51 12.21 -7.01
CA GLN A 27 -4.22 12.93 -8.08
C GLN A 27 -5.20 14.00 -7.57
N LEU A 28 -5.51 14.03 -6.28
CA LEU A 28 -6.37 15.05 -5.70
C LEU A 28 -5.64 16.40 -5.69
N LYS A 29 -6.27 17.41 -6.29
CA LYS A 29 -5.69 18.77 -6.41
C LYS A 29 -5.73 19.58 -5.13
N PHE A 30 -6.51 19.16 -4.14
CA PHE A 30 -6.56 19.85 -2.85
C PHE A 30 -5.45 19.33 -1.93
N SER A 31 -4.88 20.24 -1.15
CA SER A 31 -3.96 19.90 -0.07
C SER A 31 -4.72 19.89 1.26
N SER A 32 -4.46 18.87 2.06
CA SER A 32 -4.87 18.82 3.47
C SER A 32 -3.87 17.98 4.24
N GLU A 33 -3.62 18.37 5.50
CA GLU A 33 -2.72 17.63 6.39
C GLU A 33 -3.15 16.16 6.52
N LEU A 34 -4.46 15.91 6.61
CA LEU A 34 -5.02 14.55 6.66
C LEU A 34 -4.69 13.73 5.41
N LYS A 35 -4.75 14.33 4.22
CA LYS A 35 -4.39 13.66 2.96
C LYS A 35 -2.91 13.30 2.97
N ASP A 36 -2.06 14.22 3.42
CA ASP A 36 -0.62 14.04 3.39
C ASP A 36 -0.17 12.97 4.41
N GLN A 37 -0.74 12.98 5.63
CA GLN A 37 -0.56 11.91 6.61
C GLN A 37 -1.02 10.54 6.09
N ARG A 38 -2.15 10.50 5.36
CA ARG A 38 -2.64 9.25 4.76
C ARG A 38 -1.70 8.75 3.66
N ILE A 39 -1.18 9.64 2.81
CA ILE A 39 -0.17 9.30 1.78
C ILE A 39 1.09 8.70 2.43
N GLU A 40 1.61 9.31 3.49
CA GLU A 40 2.77 8.78 4.21
C GLU A 40 2.50 7.39 4.80
N SER A 41 1.33 7.21 5.43
CA SER A 41 0.91 5.92 5.99
C SER A 41 0.83 4.83 4.91
N LEU A 42 0.23 5.14 3.75
CA LEU A 42 0.10 4.21 2.63
C LEU A 42 1.47 3.83 2.05
N ARG A 43 2.41 4.76 1.97
CA ARG A 43 3.78 4.48 1.50
C ARG A 43 4.50 3.52 2.44
N GLN A 44 4.35 3.69 3.75
CA GLN A 44 4.92 2.76 4.74
C GLN A 44 4.28 1.36 4.63
N GLU A 45 2.95 1.29 4.48
CA GLU A 45 2.23 0.04 4.30
C GLU A 45 2.70 -0.70 3.03
N ILE A 46 2.82 0.01 1.91
CA ILE A 46 3.38 -0.53 0.66
C ILE A 46 4.78 -1.10 0.89
N GLN A 47 5.68 -0.34 1.53
CA GLN A 47 7.06 -0.78 1.77
C GLN A 47 7.11 -2.04 2.64
N GLN A 48 6.24 -2.14 3.65
CA GLN A 48 6.17 -3.32 4.53
C GLN A 48 5.69 -4.55 3.76
N VAL A 49 4.64 -4.41 2.94
CA VAL A 49 4.09 -5.52 2.15
C VAL A 49 5.06 -5.93 1.03
N GLU A 50 5.71 -4.98 0.36
CA GLU A 50 6.76 -5.26 -0.62
C GLU A 50 7.96 -5.96 0.03
N GLY A 51 8.39 -5.53 1.21
CA GLY A 51 9.43 -6.20 1.98
C GLY A 51 9.06 -7.63 2.39
N PHE A 52 7.80 -7.86 2.77
CA PHE A 52 7.27 -9.21 3.03
C PHE A 52 7.26 -10.09 1.77
N LEU A 53 6.84 -9.53 0.63
CA LEU A 53 6.78 -10.21 -0.66
C LEU A 53 8.14 -10.31 -1.36
N LYS A 54 9.17 -9.62 -0.86
CA LYS A 54 10.50 -9.45 -1.47
C LYS A 54 10.43 -8.82 -2.87
N LEU A 55 9.56 -7.83 -3.04
CA LEU A 55 9.37 -7.03 -4.25
C LEU A 55 10.19 -5.72 -4.20
#